data_AF-A0A1M7IIF6-F1
#
_entry.id   AF-A0A1M7IIF6-F1
#
_cell.length_a   1.000
_cell.length_b   1.000
_cell.length_c   1.000
_cell.angle_alpha   90.00
_cell.angle_beta   90.00
_cell.angle_gamma   90.00
#
_symmetry.space_group_name_H-M   'P 1'
#
loop_
_entity.id
_entity.type
_entity.pdbx_description
1 polymer ?
#
loop_
_entity_poly.entity_id
_entity_poly.type
_entity_poly.pdbx_seq_one_letter_code
_entity_poly.pdbx_strand_id
1 'polypeptide(L)'
;MRVDILIDFQWEIFIVIEIISFISLLLFGVFRYFFGNKSISTLFISTFLLLVVVEALLGIAIYQYTGEFSTFQMVLLIFVVYACTFGIVDFKKLDRWMRRKIGGWRGVDLLTAKDYKIIEQNQDPKYVAKVNRNSAMIHLVVFVIAQGIFWMMGLDTWDEAMYYLTDFSWFETGNYQDSPYPNETLYSIGTLWAVIFAIDFLYSWSYTIFPSSK
;
A
#
# COMPACT_ATOMS: atom_id res chain seq x y z
N MET A 1 9.99 -28.81 -17.30
CA MET A 1 8.59 -29.02 -17.76
C MET A 1 7.52 -28.52 -16.79
N ARG A 2 7.59 -28.74 -15.46
CA ARG A 2 6.58 -28.18 -14.51
C ARG A 2 6.86 -26.74 -14.04
N VAL A 3 8.13 -26.33 -13.99
CA VAL A 3 8.52 -24.98 -13.54
C VAL A 3 8.44 -23.95 -14.66
N ASP A 4 8.66 -24.38 -15.91
CA ASP A 4 8.52 -23.52 -17.09
C ASP A 4 7.10 -22.93 -17.18
N ILE A 5 6.06 -23.73 -16.92
CA ILE A 5 4.66 -23.28 -16.83
C ILE A 5 4.48 -22.21 -15.74
N LEU A 6 5.15 -22.35 -14.60
CA LEU A 6 5.02 -21.39 -13.49
C LEU A 6 5.61 -20.03 -13.85
N ILE A 7 6.66 -20.00 -14.69
CA ILE A 7 7.33 -18.79 -15.15
C ILE A 7 6.57 -18.17 -16.32
N ASP A 8 6.19 -19.01 -17.28
CA ASP A 8 5.47 -18.60 -18.50
C ASP A 8 4.11 -17.97 -18.15
N PHE A 9 3.46 -18.47 -17.09
CA PHE A 9 2.13 -18.01 -16.65
C PHE A 9 2.14 -17.29 -15.29
N GLN A 10 3.28 -16.79 -14.82
CA GLN A 10 3.40 -16.18 -13.48
C GLN A 10 2.40 -15.03 -13.26
N TRP A 11 2.18 -14.22 -14.30
CA TRP A 11 1.25 -13.08 -14.25
C TRP A 11 -0.20 -13.53 -14.21
N GLU A 12 -0.57 -14.49 -15.04
CA GLU A 12 -1.92 -15.06 -15.10
C GLU A 12 -2.27 -15.75 -13.79
N ILE A 13 -1.34 -16.53 -13.23
CA ILE A 13 -1.52 -17.18 -11.93
C ILE A 13 -1.73 -16.12 -10.85
N PHE A 14 -0.88 -15.10 -10.79
CA PHE A 14 -1.03 -14.00 -9.83
C PHE A 14 -2.38 -13.30 -9.96
N ILE A 15 -2.79 -12.89 -11.17
CA ILE A 15 -4.07 -12.21 -11.42
C ILE A 15 -5.26 -13.09 -11.01
N VAL A 16 -5.21 -14.40 -11.32
CA VAL A 16 -6.27 -15.33 -10.94
C VAL A 16 -6.36 -15.44 -9.42
N ILE A 17 -5.23 -15.54 -8.71
CA ILE A 17 -5.23 -15.59 -7.25
C ILE A 17 -5.81 -14.29 -6.68
N GLU A 18 -5.39 -13.12 -7.17
CA GLU A 18 -5.91 -11.81 -6.75
C GLU A 18 -7.42 -11.70 -6.93
N ILE A 19 -7.96 -12.13 -8.08
CA ILE A 19 -9.41 -12.12 -8.34
C ILE A 19 -10.14 -13.00 -7.33
N ILE A 20 -9.64 -14.22 -7.07
CA ILE A 20 -10.26 -15.15 -6.12
C ILE A 20 -10.14 -14.62 -4.68
N SER A 21 -9.00 -14.03 -4.32
CA SER A 21 -8.76 -13.36 -3.04
C SER A 21 -9.76 -12.23 -2.81
N PHE A 22 -9.94 -11.36 -3.81
CA PHE A 22 -10.89 -10.26 -3.76
C PHE A 22 -12.34 -10.74 -3.62
N ILE A 23 -12.75 -11.73 -4.42
CA ILE A 23 -14.08 -12.35 -4.31
C ILE A 23 -14.29 -12.96 -2.92
N SER A 24 -13.28 -13.65 -2.39
CA SER A 24 -13.33 -14.23 -1.04
C SER A 24 -13.52 -13.14 0.02
N LEU A 25 -12.84 -12.00 -0.10
CA LEU A 25 -13.00 -10.87 0.82
C LEU A 25 -14.41 -10.26 0.78
N LEU A 26 -14.99 -10.12 -0.42
CA LEU A 26 -16.37 -9.64 -0.58
C LEU A 26 -17.37 -10.62 0.03
N LEU A 27 -17.24 -11.91 -0.26
CA LEU A 27 -18.11 -12.95 0.27
C LEU A 27 -17.98 -13.06 1.80
N PHE A 28 -16.78 -12.92 2.35
CA PHE A 28 -16.57 -12.79 3.80
C PHE A 28 -17.47 -11.69 4.38
N GLY A 29 -17.45 -10.49 3.78
CA GLY A 29 -18.24 -9.36 4.23
C GLY A 29 -19.75 -9.62 4.16
N VAL A 30 -20.22 -10.10 3.01
CA VAL A 30 -21.63 -10.42 2.79
C VAL A 30 -22.13 -11.46 3.80
N PHE A 31 -21.45 -12.59 3.94
CA PHE A 31 -21.87 -13.64 4.87
C PHE A 31 -21.77 -13.23 6.34
N ARG A 32 -20.78 -12.39 6.68
CA ARG A 32 -20.61 -11.91 8.04
C ARG A 32 -21.72 -10.96 8.49
N TYR A 33 -22.00 -9.92 7.71
CA TYR A 33 -22.87 -8.83 8.17
C TYR A 33 -24.28 -8.92 7.61
N PHE A 34 -24.46 -9.41 6.37
CA PHE A 34 -25.79 -9.54 5.79
C PHE A 34 -26.49 -10.79 6.34
N PHE A 35 -25.86 -11.96 6.19
CA PHE A 35 -26.42 -13.24 6.63
C PHE A 35 -26.14 -13.60 8.09
N GLY A 36 -25.15 -12.96 8.74
CA GLY A 36 -24.79 -13.26 10.13
C GLY A 36 -24.14 -14.64 10.33
N ASN A 37 -23.73 -15.32 9.25
CA ASN A 37 -23.20 -16.67 9.30
C ASN A 37 -21.68 -16.65 9.55
N LYS A 38 -21.30 -16.87 10.81
CA LYS A 38 -19.89 -16.85 11.24
C LYS A 38 -19.06 -17.95 10.58
N SER A 39 -19.60 -19.17 10.44
CA SER A 39 -18.84 -20.31 9.91
C SER A 39 -18.46 -20.11 8.44
N ILE A 40 -19.42 -19.69 7.61
CA ILE A 40 -19.17 -19.42 6.18
C ILE A 40 -18.27 -18.19 6.00
N SER A 41 -18.49 -17.14 6.81
CA SER A 41 -17.59 -15.99 6.84
C SER A 41 -16.15 -16.39 7.17
N THR A 42 -15.94 -17.24 8.18
CA THR A 42 -14.61 -17.73 8.57
C THR A 42 -13.94 -18.52 7.45
N LEU A 43 -14.70 -19.31 6.67
CA LEU A 43 -14.17 -19.99 5.50
C LEU A 43 -13.60 -18.99 4.49
N PHE A 44 -14.36 -17.97 4.11
CA PHE A 44 -13.93 -16.98 3.11
C PHE A 44 -12.71 -16.16 3.54
N ILE A 45 -12.65 -15.71 4.80
CA ILE A 45 -11.46 -14.99 5.28
C ILE A 45 -10.23 -15.91 5.37
N SER A 46 -10.42 -17.19 5.71
CA SER A 46 -9.32 -18.16 5.73
C SER A 46 -8.82 -18.46 4.32
N THR A 47 -9.72 -18.57 3.33
CA THR A 47 -9.37 -18.70 1.91
C THR A 47 -8.57 -17.49 1.45
N PHE A 48 -9.02 -16.27 1.74
CA PHE A 48 -8.27 -15.05 1.42
C PHE A 48 -6.84 -15.08 2.01
N LEU A 49 -6.71 -15.39 3.31
CA LEU A 49 -5.40 -15.45 3.95
C LEU A 49 -4.49 -16.55 3.37
N LEU A 50 -5.07 -17.70 3.03
CA LEU A 50 -4.33 -18.78 2.38
C LEU A 50 -3.81 -18.35 1.01
N LEU A 51 -4.63 -17.66 0.21
CA LEU A 51 -4.24 -17.20 -1.12
C LEU A 51 -3.11 -16.16 -1.06
N VAL A 52 -3.12 -15.24 -0.10
CA VAL A 52 -2.00 -14.31 0.16
C VAL A 52 -0.70 -15.07 0.49
N VAL A 53 -0.79 -16.14 1.27
CA VAL A 53 0.39 -16.99 1.54
C VAL A 53 0.86 -17.71 0.28
N VAL A 54 -0.06 -18.22 -0.55
CA VAL A 54 0.27 -18.85 -1.84
C VAL A 54 0.97 -17.87 -2.77
N GLU A 55 0.52 -16.61 -2.85
CA GLU A 55 1.17 -15.54 -3.62
C GLU A 55 2.61 -15.30 -3.15
N ALA A 56 2.83 -15.16 -1.84
CA ALA A 56 4.18 -15.00 -1.30
C ALA A 56 5.08 -16.21 -1.64
N LEU A 57 4.56 -17.43 -1.55
CA LEU A 57 5.28 -18.65 -1.92
C LEU A 57 5.58 -18.74 -3.42
N LEU A 58 4.68 -18.26 -4.28
CA LEU A 58 4.88 -18.18 -5.73
C LEU A 58 6.10 -17.30 -6.05
N GLY A 59 6.21 -16.13 -5.42
CA GLY A 59 7.37 -15.24 -5.57
C GLY A 59 8.68 -15.87 -5.16
N ILE A 60 8.69 -16.55 -4.01
CA ILE A 60 9.86 -17.26 -3.51
C ILE A 60 10.26 -18.37 -4.49
N ALA A 61 9.30 -19.17 -4.97
CA ALA A 61 9.57 -20.26 -5.89
C ALA A 61 10.17 -19.78 -7.22
N ILE A 62 9.65 -18.67 -7.78
CA ILE A 62 10.17 -18.07 -9.02
C ILE A 62 11.58 -17.56 -8.79
N TYR A 63 11.83 -16.82 -7.70
CA TYR A 63 13.18 -16.34 -7.37
C TYR A 63 14.20 -17.46 -7.18
N GLN A 64 13.82 -18.54 -6.51
CA GLN A 64 14.69 -19.70 -6.31
C GLN A 64 15.08 -20.39 -7.63
N TYR A 65 14.22 -20.32 -8.64
CA TYR A 65 14.49 -20.93 -9.94
C TYR A 65 15.25 -20.00 -10.89
N THR A 66 14.87 -18.72 -10.96
CA THR A 66 15.52 -17.76 -11.87
C THR A 66 16.84 -17.24 -11.32
N GLY A 67 17.00 -17.18 -10.00
CA GLY A 67 18.12 -16.50 -9.34
C GLY A 67 18.08 -14.96 -9.49
N GLU A 68 17.06 -14.43 -10.17
CA GLU A 68 16.96 -13.03 -10.54
C GLU A 68 15.72 -12.39 -9.92
N PHE A 69 15.90 -11.17 -9.39
CA PHE A 69 14.82 -10.34 -8.92
C PHE A 69 14.22 -9.55 -10.09
N SER A 70 13.17 -10.08 -10.69
CA SER A 70 12.47 -9.48 -11.83
C SER A 70 11.37 -8.50 -11.39
N THR A 71 10.80 -7.79 -12.37
CA THR A 71 9.64 -6.92 -12.20
C THR A 71 8.46 -7.63 -11.54
N PHE A 72 8.26 -8.93 -11.82
CA PHE A 72 7.20 -9.71 -11.20
C PHE A 72 7.41 -9.81 -9.68
N GLN A 73 8.61 -10.15 -9.21
CA GLN A 73 8.90 -10.21 -7.76
C GLN A 73 8.82 -8.83 -7.11
N MET A 74 9.18 -7.75 -7.82
CA MET A 74 9.01 -6.40 -7.32
C MET A 74 7.55 -6.05 -7.07
N VAL A 75 6.67 -6.29 -8.05
CA VAL A 75 5.23 -6.06 -7.91
C VAL A 75 4.66 -6.91 -6.78
N LEU A 76 4.96 -8.20 -6.76
CA LEU A 76 4.49 -9.11 -5.74
C LEU A 76 4.95 -8.69 -4.33
N LEU A 77 6.21 -8.26 -4.19
CA LEU A 77 6.74 -7.76 -2.92
C LEU A 77 5.95 -6.55 -2.43
N ILE A 78 5.59 -5.61 -3.31
CA ILE A 78 4.75 -4.46 -2.95
C ILE A 78 3.40 -4.92 -2.41
N PHE A 79 2.74 -5.88 -3.06
CA PHE A 79 1.46 -6.44 -2.61
C PHE A 79 1.57 -7.12 -1.24
N VAL A 80 2.59 -7.98 -1.05
CA VAL A 80 2.82 -8.68 0.22
C VAL A 80 3.14 -7.69 1.35
N VAL A 81 4.04 -6.73 1.11
CA VAL A 81 4.39 -5.70 2.09
C VAL A 81 3.15 -4.88 2.44
N TYR A 82 2.36 -4.47 1.45
CA TYR A 82 1.10 -3.76 1.69
C TYR A 82 0.14 -4.59 2.55
N ALA A 83 -0.08 -5.86 2.21
CA ALA A 83 -0.96 -6.77 2.96
C ALA A 83 -0.51 -6.92 4.44
N CYS A 84 0.80 -7.05 4.68
CA CYS A 84 1.37 -7.18 6.02
C CYS A 84 1.36 -5.88 6.84
N THR A 85 1.37 -4.71 6.18
CA THR A 85 1.48 -3.40 6.84
C THR A 85 0.13 -2.68 6.88
N PHE A 86 -0.26 -2.06 5.77
CA PHE A 86 -1.46 -1.24 5.65
C PHE A 86 -2.73 -2.08 5.54
N GLY A 87 -2.63 -3.30 4.99
CA GLY A 87 -3.76 -4.20 4.77
C GLY A 87 -4.57 -4.49 6.04
N ILE A 88 -3.91 -4.68 7.18
CA ILE A 88 -4.60 -4.93 8.47
C ILE A 88 -5.41 -3.71 8.91
N VAL A 89 -4.86 -2.51 8.76
CA VAL A 89 -5.52 -1.26 9.17
C VAL A 89 -6.72 -0.99 8.25
N ASP A 90 -6.53 -1.17 6.95
CA ASP A 90 -7.58 -0.94 5.96
C ASP A 90 -8.70 -1.99 6.05
N PHE A 91 -8.37 -3.25 6.36
CA PHE A 91 -9.36 -4.28 6.66
C PHE A 91 -10.22 -3.90 7.89
N LYS A 92 -9.63 -3.33 8.94
CA LYS A 92 -10.41 -2.84 10.11
C LYS A 92 -11.33 -1.67 9.74
N LYS A 93 -10.88 -0.75 8.87
CA LYS A 93 -11.73 0.34 8.37
C LYS A 93 -12.89 -0.22 7.54
N LEU A 94 -12.61 -1.20 6.68
CA LEU A 94 -13.60 -1.89 5.86
C LEU A 94 -14.62 -2.65 6.71
N ASP A 95 -14.19 -3.43 7.72
CA ASP A 95 -15.08 -4.13 8.68
C ASP A 95 -16.04 -3.14 9.35
N ARG A 96 -15.53 -1.98 9.83
CA ARG A 96 -16.38 -0.94 10.43
C ARG A 96 -17.35 -0.31 9.43
N TRP A 97 -16.87 0.01 8.23
CA TRP A 97 -17.71 0.58 7.18
C TRP A 97 -18.84 -0.37 6.80
N MET A 98 -18.55 -1.66 6.66
CA MET A 98 -19.55 -2.69 6.37
C MET A 98 -20.58 -2.84 7.50
N ARG A 99 -20.15 -2.89 8.76
CA ARG A 99 -21.06 -2.92 9.92
C ARG A 99 -22.03 -1.74 9.90
N ARG A 100 -21.51 -0.54 9.66
CA ARG A 100 -22.33 0.68 9.57
C ARG A 100 -23.31 0.62 8.41
N LYS A 101 -22.84 0.26 7.21
CA LYS A 101 -23.66 0.27 5.99
C LYS A 101 -24.74 -0.82 6.02
N ILE A 102 -24.36 -2.05 6.33
CA ILE A 102 -25.25 -3.21 6.34
C ILE A 102 -26.15 -3.18 7.58
N GLY A 103 -25.64 -2.72 8.73
CA GLY A 103 -26.47 -2.48 9.92
C GLY A 103 -27.59 -1.48 9.64
N GLY A 104 -27.26 -0.36 8.98
CA GLY A 104 -28.25 0.61 8.52
C GLY A 104 -29.29 0.02 7.57
N TRP A 105 -28.88 -0.82 6.60
CA TRP A 105 -29.82 -1.52 5.70
C TRP A 105 -30.73 -2.52 6.42
N ARG A 106 -30.24 -3.15 7.49
CA ARG A 106 -30.98 -4.15 8.27
C ARG A 106 -31.77 -3.53 9.44
N GLY A 107 -31.61 -2.23 9.70
CA GLY A 107 -32.18 -1.58 10.88
C GLY A 107 -31.62 -2.10 12.21
N VAL A 108 -30.41 -2.68 12.22
CA VAL A 108 -29.76 -3.21 13.43
C VAL A 108 -28.42 -2.52 13.65
N ASP A 109 -28.08 -2.26 14.92
CA ASP A 109 -26.77 -1.72 15.25
C ASP A 109 -25.72 -2.85 15.31
N LEU A 110 -24.77 -2.80 14.37
CA LEU A 110 -23.64 -3.74 14.30
C LEU A 110 -22.33 -3.12 14.79
N LEU A 111 -22.34 -1.83 15.13
CA LEU A 111 -21.17 -1.10 15.61
C LEU A 111 -20.92 -1.39 17.08
N THR A 112 -19.65 -1.43 17.45
CA THR A 112 -19.25 -1.59 18.86
C THR A 112 -19.03 -0.22 19.51
N ALA A 113 -19.04 -0.15 20.84
CA ALA A 113 -18.68 1.07 21.58
C ALA A 113 -17.30 1.63 21.18
N LYS A 114 -16.35 0.74 20.81
CA LYS A 114 -15.04 1.15 20.28
C LYS A 114 -15.17 1.84 18.92
N ASP A 115 -16.04 1.34 18.05
CA ASP A 115 -16.26 1.94 16.73
C ASP A 115 -16.85 3.35 16.84
N TYR A 116 -17.82 3.54 17.74
CA TYR A 116 -18.40 4.85 18.03
C TYR A 116 -17.35 5.84 18.52
N LYS A 117 -16.49 5.43 19.46
CA LYS A 117 -15.39 6.27 19.95
C LYS A 117 -14.45 6.70 18.82
N ILE A 118 -14.12 5.80 17.88
CA ILE A 118 -13.24 6.15 16.76
C ILE A 118 -13.95 7.10 15.78
N ILE A 119 -15.24 6.90 15.54
CA ILE A 119 -16.04 7.81 14.69
C ILE A 119 -16.07 9.21 15.32
N GLU A 120 -16.32 9.31 16.62
CA GLU A 120 -16.34 10.57 17.36
C GLU A 120 -14.96 11.27 17.33
N GLN A 121 -13.87 10.53 17.55
CA GLN A 121 -12.51 11.06 17.43
C GLN A 121 -12.23 11.60 16.03
N ASN A 122 -12.68 10.90 14.99
CA ASN A 122 -12.53 11.33 13.60
C ASN A 122 -13.39 12.57 13.24
N GLN A 123 -14.30 13.00 14.11
CA GLN A 123 -15.04 14.27 13.96
C GLN A 123 -14.32 15.44 14.66
N ASP A 124 -13.27 15.21 15.44
CA ASP A 124 -12.46 16.27 16.03
C ASP A 124 -11.38 16.72 15.02
N PRO A 125 -11.44 17.97 14.50
CA PRO A 125 -10.44 18.48 13.57
C PRO A 125 -9.01 18.42 14.12
N LYS A 126 -8.82 18.60 15.43
CA LYS A 126 -7.49 18.55 16.06
C LYS A 126 -6.92 17.14 16.02
N TYR A 127 -7.76 16.13 16.27
CA TYR A 127 -7.38 14.73 16.19
C TYR A 127 -7.04 14.35 14.75
N VAL A 128 -7.90 14.71 13.78
CA VAL A 128 -7.65 14.45 12.35
C VAL A 128 -6.34 15.10 11.89
N ALA A 129 -6.09 16.35 12.26
CA ALA A 129 -4.84 17.03 11.93
C ALA A 129 -3.61 16.32 12.53
N LYS A 130 -3.70 15.85 13.78
CA LYS A 130 -2.62 15.10 14.43
C LYS A 130 -2.32 13.78 13.72
N VAL A 131 -3.35 13.02 13.36
CA VAL A 131 -3.18 11.74 12.66
C VAL A 131 -2.54 11.94 11.30
N ASN A 132 -3.03 12.91 10.51
CA ASN A 132 -2.48 13.22 9.19
C ASN A 132 -1.03 13.73 9.26
N ARG A 133 -0.67 14.56 10.25
CA ARG A 133 0.75 14.94 10.46
C ARG A 133 1.63 13.74 10.75
N ASN A 134 1.21 12.84 11.64
CA ASN A 134 1.98 11.64 11.95
C ASN A 134 2.15 10.75 10.71
N SER A 135 1.09 10.60 9.91
CA SER A 135 1.15 9.87 8.64
C SER A 135 2.13 10.52 7.65
N ALA A 136 2.06 11.84 7.48
CA ALA A 136 2.97 12.60 6.62
C ALA A 136 4.42 12.44 7.05
N MET A 137 4.70 12.43 8.36
CA MET A 137 6.05 12.19 8.89
C MET A 137 6.53 10.77 8.61
N ILE A 138 5.68 9.76 8.72
CA ILE A 138 6.03 8.37 8.37
C ILE A 138 6.34 8.28 6.87
N HIS A 139 5.50 8.84 6.00
CA HIS A 139 5.74 8.86 4.56
C HIS A 139 7.02 9.62 4.21
N LEU A 140 7.31 10.74 4.88
CA LEU A 140 8.55 11.48 4.70
C LEU A 140 9.77 10.61 5.04
N VAL A 141 9.74 9.90 6.18
CA VAL A 141 10.84 9.03 6.58
C VAL A 141 11.05 7.90 5.56
N VAL A 142 9.98 7.23 5.15
CA VAL A 142 10.05 6.16 4.13
C VAL A 142 10.58 6.70 2.80
N PHE A 143 10.08 7.86 2.38
CA PHE A 143 10.50 8.52 1.15
C PHE A 143 11.99 8.87 1.19
N VAL A 144 12.47 9.52 2.24
CA VAL A 144 13.88 9.90 2.40
C VAL A 144 14.79 8.67 2.41
N ILE A 145 14.40 7.59 3.12
CA ILE A 145 15.18 6.35 3.16
C ILE A 145 15.26 5.73 1.76
N ALA A 146 14.13 5.61 1.06
CA ALA A 146 14.10 4.97 -0.25
C ALA A 146 14.85 5.79 -1.32
N GLN A 147 14.65 7.11 -1.34
CA GLN A 147 15.40 8.00 -2.24
C GLN A 147 16.89 7.99 -1.92
N GLY A 148 17.25 7.99 -0.64
CA GLY A 148 18.64 7.84 -0.22
C GLY A 148 19.25 6.54 -0.72
N ILE A 149 18.53 5.41 -0.68
CA ILE A 149 19.00 4.14 -1.26
C ILE A 149 19.19 4.25 -2.77
N PHE A 150 18.22 4.83 -3.50
CA PHE A 150 18.34 5.00 -4.94
C PHE A 150 19.52 5.85 -5.35
N TRP A 151 19.78 6.94 -4.62
CA TRP A 151 20.90 7.84 -4.88
C TRP A 151 22.22 7.21 -4.48
N MET A 152 22.29 6.49 -3.36
CA MET A 152 23.50 5.75 -2.96
C MET A 152 23.91 4.67 -3.98
N MET A 153 23.00 4.23 -4.85
CA MET A 153 23.33 3.31 -5.95
C MET A 153 23.92 4.01 -7.18
N GLY A 154 23.70 5.32 -7.34
CA GLY A 154 24.16 6.11 -8.49
C GLY A 154 25.29 7.08 -8.19
N LEU A 155 25.42 7.52 -6.94
CA LEU A 155 26.37 8.54 -6.51
C LEU A 155 27.56 7.91 -5.78
N ASP A 156 28.76 8.43 -6.06
CA ASP A 156 30.00 7.95 -5.44
C ASP A 156 30.37 8.74 -4.17
N THR A 157 29.84 9.96 -4.01
CA THR A 157 30.23 10.87 -2.92
C THR A 157 29.07 11.65 -2.30
N TRP A 158 29.26 12.08 -1.05
CA TRP A 158 28.32 12.94 -0.34
C TRP A 158 28.22 14.36 -0.93
N ASP A 159 29.30 14.88 -1.51
CA ASP A 159 29.32 16.22 -2.12
C ASP A 159 28.40 16.27 -3.35
N GLU A 160 28.39 15.21 -4.15
CA GLU A 160 27.51 15.04 -5.30
C GLU A 160 26.03 14.98 -4.88
N ALA A 161 25.72 14.26 -3.79
CA ALA A 161 24.36 14.23 -3.25
C ALA A 161 23.89 15.64 -2.80
N MET A 162 24.78 16.44 -2.22
CA MET A 162 24.47 17.80 -1.80
C MET A 162 24.22 18.72 -3.00
N TYR A 163 24.99 18.55 -4.08
CA TYR A 163 24.76 19.27 -5.33
C TYR A 163 23.32 19.05 -5.83
N TYR A 164 22.89 17.80 -5.96
CA TYR A 164 21.53 17.47 -6.44
C TYR A 164 20.37 17.88 -5.50
N LEU A 165 20.66 18.14 -4.22
CA LEU A 165 19.66 18.69 -3.28
C LEU A 165 19.50 20.21 -3.38
N THR A 166 20.51 20.91 -3.92
CA THR A 166 20.52 22.38 -4.02
C THR A 166 20.25 22.86 -5.44
N ASP A 167 20.64 22.08 -6.44
CA ASP A 167 20.33 22.28 -7.83
C ASP A 167 19.22 21.32 -8.27
N PHE A 168 18.09 21.88 -8.72
CA PHE A 168 16.93 21.11 -9.20
C PHE A 168 16.86 21.01 -10.73
N SER A 169 17.87 21.51 -11.45
CA SER A 169 17.91 21.50 -12.92
C SER A 169 17.74 20.08 -13.51
N TRP A 170 18.28 19.07 -12.82
CA TRP A 170 18.16 17.66 -13.19
C TRP A 170 16.72 17.14 -13.22
N PHE A 171 15.80 17.76 -12.46
CA PHE A 171 14.40 17.39 -12.44
C PHE A 171 13.65 17.97 -13.66
N GLU A 172 14.12 19.10 -14.20
CA GLU A 172 13.50 19.80 -15.33
C GLU A 172 13.94 19.26 -16.69
N THR A 173 15.19 18.80 -16.78
CA THR A 173 15.78 18.28 -18.03
C THR A 173 15.11 16.99 -18.53
N GLY A 174 14.46 16.24 -17.64
CA GLY A 174 13.74 15.03 -18.02
C GLY A 174 14.64 13.84 -18.37
N ASN A 175 15.94 13.93 -18.10
CA ASN A 175 16.94 12.92 -18.47
C ASN A 175 17.60 12.29 -17.24
N TYR A 176 17.68 10.96 -17.19
CA TYR A 176 18.30 10.25 -16.08
C TYR A 176 19.83 10.49 -15.98
N GLN A 177 20.48 10.78 -17.10
CA GLN A 177 21.95 10.93 -17.17
C GLN A 177 22.45 12.15 -16.39
N ASP A 178 21.60 13.16 -16.26
CA ASP A 178 21.89 14.39 -15.52
C ASP A 178 21.35 14.31 -14.08
N SER A 179 20.90 13.14 -13.63
CA SER A 179 20.19 12.93 -12.37
C SER A 179 21.00 12.08 -11.38
N PRO A 180 20.64 12.10 -10.08
CA PRO A 180 21.31 11.27 -9.08
C PRO A 180 20.94 9.77 -9.14
N TYR A 181 20.16 9.35 -10.13
CA TYR A 181 19.69 7.97 -10.26
C TYR A 181 20.57 7.16 -11.23
N PRO A 182 20.88 5.89 -10.92
CA PRO A 182 21.83 5.10 -11.71
C PRO A 182 21.28 4.60 -13.05
N ASN A 183 19.97 4.68 -13.28
CA ASN A 183 19.33 4.25 -14.52
C ASN A 183 17.96 4.90 -14.73
N GLU A 184 17.45 4.81 -15.96
CA GLU A 184 16.18 5.39 -16.39
C GLU A 184 14.98 4.88 -15.58
N THR A 185 14.99 3.61 -15.16
CA THR A 185 13.90 3.01 -14.37
C THR A 185 13.81 3.65 -12.99
N LEU A 186 14.93 3.75 -12.26
CA LEU A 186 14.96 4.36 -10.93
C LEU A 186 14.73 5.87 -10.99
N TYR A 187 15.21 6.54 -12.03
CA TYR A 187 14.87 7.94 -12.29
C TYR A 187 13.36 8.13 -12.45
N SER A 188 12.72 7.32 -13.31
CA SER A 188 11.28 7.40 -13.57
C SER A 188 10.45 7.11 -12.32
N ILE A 189 10.79 6.06 -11.57
CA ILE A 189 10.13 5.72 -10.31
C ILE A 189 10.34 6.81 -9.26
N GLY A 190 11.59 7.26 -9.09
CA GLY A 190 11.98 8.23 -8.07
C GLY A 190 11.34 9.60 -8.28
N THR A 191 11.34 10.12 -9.52
CA THR A 191 10.73 11.41 -9.86
C THR A 191 9.20 11.37 -9.77
N LEU A 192 8.56 10.34 -10.31
CA LEU A 192 7.11 10.17 -10.18
C LEU A 192 6.70 10.07 -8.70
N TRP A 193 7.42 9.29 -7.92
CA TRP A 193 7.15 9.16 -6.50
C TRP A 193 7.40 10.47 -5.75
N ALA A 194 8.40 11.27 -6.12
CA ALA A 194 8.61 12.60 -5.55
C ALA A 194 7.40 13.53 -5.75
N VAL A 195 6.80 13.53 -6.95
CA VAL A 195 5.58 14.30 -7.23
C VAL A 195 4.40 13.80 -6.40
N ILE A 196 4.17 12.48 -6.38
CA ILE A 196 3.07 11.87 -5.60
C ILE A 196 3.25 12.18 -4.11
N PHE A 197 4.47 12.06 -3.59
CA PHE A 197 4.81 12.36 -2.21
C PHE A 197 4.54 13.83 -1.88
N ALA A 198 4.93 14.77 -2.74
CA ALA A 198 4.67 16.19 -2.53
C ALA A 198 3.15 16.48 -2.41
N ILE A 199 2.34 15.89 -3.28
CA ILE A 199 0.88 16.03 -3.25
C ILE A 199 0.31 15.44 -1.94
N ASP A 200 0.70 14.21 -1.59
CA ASP A 200 0.26 13.53 -0.37
C ASP A 200 0.66 14.28 0.90
N PHE A 201 1.88 14.81 0.93
CA PHE A 201 2.40 15.59 2.05
C PHE A 201 1.61 16.90 2.22
N LEU A 202 1.44 17.66 1.13
CA LEU A 202 0.65 18.90 1.15
C LEU A 202 -0.81 18.64 1.55
N TYR A 203 -1.43 17.57 1.02
CA TYR A 203 -2.77 17.16 1.38
C TYR A 203 -2.88 16.83 2.88
N SER A 204 -1.96 16.03 3.40
CA SER A 204 -1.94 15.66 4.82
C SER A 204 -1.75 16.87 5.75
N TRP A 205 -0.91 17.83 5.35
CA TRP A 205 -0.69 19.07 6.11
C TRP A 205 -1.82 20.08 5.97
N SER A 206 -2.63 20.00 4.90
CA SER A 206 -3.80 20.86 4.73
C SER A 206 -4.77 20.79 5.90
N TYR A 207 -4.94 19.61 6.52
CA TYR A 207 -5.75 19.42 7.73
C TYR A 207 -5.23 20.20 8.95
N THR A 208 -3.95 20.57 8.97
CA THR A 208 -3.35 21.37 10.04
C THR A 208 -3.45 22.86 9.76
N ILE A 209 -3.18 23.26 8.51
CA ILE A 209 -3.14 24.67 8.10
C ILE A 209 -4.55 25.22 7.92
N PHE A 210 -5.45 24.41 7.35
CA PHE A 210 -6.85 24.73 7.07
C PHE A 210 -7.76 23.70 7.75
N PRO A 211 -7.87 23.71 9.09
CA PRO A 211 -8.75 22.78 9.78
C PRO A 211 -10.20 23.02 9.34
N SER A 212 -10.91 21.96 8.97
CA SER A 212 -12.34 22.04 8.65
C SER A 212 -13.10 22.63 9.84
N SER A 213 -13.83 23.72 9.63
CA SER A 213 -14.82 24.18 10.59
C SER A 213 -15.96 23.15 10.63
N LYS A 214 -16.42 22.78 11.83
CA LYS A 214 -17.65 22.01 12.01
C LYS A 214 -18.86 22.78 11.47
#